data_AF-A0A955HNS5-F1
#
_entry.id   AF-A0A955HNS5-F1
#
_cell.length_a   1.000
_cell.length_b   1.000
_cell.length_c   1.000
_cell.angle_alpha   90.00
_cell.angle_beta   90.00
_cell.angle_gamma   90.00
#
_symmetry.space_group_name_H-M   'P 1'
#
loop_
_entity.id
_entity.type
_entity.pdbx_description
1 polymer ?
#
loop_
_entity_poly.entity_id
_entity_poly.type
_entity_poly.pdbx_seq_one_letter_code
_entity_poly.pdbx_strand_id
1 'polypeptide(L)'
;MSLFFSVAATVALFGFGVQHIQAQSEPVTTGLSASAQERITNLVANMSNRFDATIVRLDNIANRLDARLEKEAAGGVNVTASRSHLEAARIALENAKQKASETDTMAATTVTSLEPRLKWSGLRAHLLSIKQLVIEAHSELLRSVATLKNPPEATTTTASSTASTSASSADTIAPESEETII
;
A
#
# COMPACT_ATOMS: atom_id res chain seq x y z
N MET A 1 39.60 81.75 -7.20
CA MET A 1 39.96 82.40 -5.93
C MET A 1 38.71 83.09 -5.37
N SER A 2 38.06 82.46 -4.38
CA SER A 2 36.95 83.01 -3.56
C SER A 2 37.08 82.33 -2.19
N LEU A 3 37.58 83.04 -1.17
CA LEU A 3 36.87 83.84 -0.16
C LEU A 3 36.09 83.00 0.88
N PHE A 4 36.67 82.98 2.09
CA PHE A 4 36.09 83.00 3.47
C PHE A 4 34.73 82.34 3.74
N PHE A 5 34.64 81.57 4.84
CA PHE A 5 33.99 82.00 6.09
C PHE A 5 34.17 80.95 7.20
N SER A 6 34.64 81.42 8.36
CA SER A 6 34.55 80.79 9.67
C SER A 6 33.12 80.93 10.21
N VAL A 7 32.64 80.00 11.06
CA VAL A 7 31.85 80.23 12.29
C VAL A 7 31.36 78.89 12.86
N ALA A 8 31.48 78.77 14.18
CA ALA A 8 31.13 77.62 15.02
C ALA A 8 29.62 77.51 15.35
N ALA A 9 29.15 76.29 15.63
CA ALA A 9 28.05 75.97 16.57
C ALA A 9 28.01 74.42 16.75
N THR A 10 28.43 73.86 17.89
CA THR A 10 27.63 73.60 19.11
C THR A 10 26.61 72.45 18.98
N VAL A 11 27.03 71.27 19.46
CA VAL A 11 26.34 70.25 20.27
C VAL A 11 24.86 69.93 19.97
N ALA A 12 24.60 68.68 19.58
CA ALA A 12 23.43 67.95 20.08
C ALA A 12 23.74 66.44 20.17
N LEU A 13 23.78 65.96 21.42
CA LEU A 13 23.68 64.56 21.83
C LEU A 13 22.51 63.87 21.08
N PHE A 14 22.79 62.81 20.33
CA PHE A 14 21.81 61.74 20.16
C PHE A 14 22.55 60.41 20.25
N GLY A 15 22.45 59.81 21.42
CA GLY A 15 22.76 58.40 21.60
C GLY A 15 21.82 57.58 20.73
N PHE A 16 22.34 57.08 19.63
CA PHE A 16 21.78 55.91 18.97
C PHE A 16 22.68 54.74 19.34
N GLY A 17 22.35 54.12 20.47
CA GLY A 17 22.87 52.81 20.80
C GLY A 17 22.54 51.88 19.64
N VAL A 18 23.58 51.45 18.93
CA VAL A 18 23.51 50.30 18.04
C VAL A 18 23.17 49.11 18.94
N GLN A 19 21.88 48.82 19.07
CA GLN A 19 21.43 47.58 19.65
C GLN A 19 21.99 46.46 18.77
N HIS A 20 22.97 45.74 19.31
CA HIS A 20 23.34 44.42 18.85
C HIS A 20 22.05 43.58 18.84
N ILE A 21 21.45 43.41 17.66
CA ILE A 21 20.50 42.34 17.41
C ILE A 21 21.35 41.07 17.42
N GLN A 22 21.57 40.50 18.61
CA GLN A 22 22.02 39.13 18.72
C GLN A 22 20.87 38.26 18.24
N ALA A 23 20.95 37.85 16.98
CA ALA A 23 20.17 36.75 16.46
C ALA A 23 20.52 35.50 17.28
N GLN A 24 19.74 35.23 18.33
CA GLN A 24 19.67 33.89 18.92
C GLN A 24 18.91 33.01 17.92
N SER A 25 19.62 32.48 16.93
CA SER A 25 19.14 31.32 16.19
C SER A 25 19.22 30.13 17.13
N GLU A 26 18.17 29.91 17.92
CA GLU A 26 17.91 28.61 18.54
C GLU A 26 18.11 27.52 17.46
N PRO A 27 18.86 26.44 17.74
CA PRO A 27 19.02 25.38 16.77
C PRO A 27 17.63 24.88 16.42
N VAL A 28 17.26 24.98 15.13
CA VAL A 28 16.02 24.37 14.64
C VAL A 28 16.14 22.89 14.97
N THR A 29 15.44 22.43 16.00
CA THR A 29 15.48 21.03 16.41
C THR A 29 14.80 20.24 15.30
N THR A 30 15.58 19.70 14.39
CA THR A 30 15.08 18.95 13.23
C THR A 30 14.46 17.62 13.64
N GLY A 31 14.82 17.10 14.83
CA GLY A 31 14.27 15.88 15.42
C GLY A 31 13.00 16.07 16.28
N LEU A 32 12.36 14.94 16.60
CA LEU A 32 11.22 14.87 17.53
C LEU A 32 11.66 15.13 18.98
N SER A 33 10.81 15.80 19.76
CA SER A 33 10.96 15.86 21.22
C SER A 33 10.75 14.48 21.87
N ALA A 34 11.32 14.24 23.05
CA ALA A 34 11.19 12.96 23.75
C ALA A 34 9.73 12.52 23.96
N SER A 35 8.85 13.46 24.34
CA SER A 35 7.41 13.18 24.47
C SER A 35 6.75 12.80 23.14
N ALA A 36 7.16 13.42 22.03
CA ALA A 36 6.63 13.08 20.72
C ALA A 36 7.13 11.70 20.24
N GLN A 37 8.38 11.35 20.53
CA GLN A 37 8.93 10.02 20.28
C GLN A 37 8.13 8.95 21.05
N GLU A 38 7.91 9.16 22.35
CA GLU A 38 7.14 8.24 23.20
C GLU A 38 5.72 8.02 22.68
N ARG A 39 5.01 9.10 22.28
CA ARG A 39 3.66 9.00 21.72
C ARG A 39 3.61 8.19 20.42
N ILE A 40 4.60 8.37 19.55
CA ILE A 40 4.69 7.61 18.30
C ILE A 40 4.98 6.14 18.59
N THR A 41 5.95 5.85 19.46
CA THR A 41 6.28 4.48 19.87
C THR A 41 5.06 3.77 20.45
N ASN A 42 4.34 4.41 21.38
CA ASN A 42 3.14 3.84 22.00
C ASN A 42 2.00 3.62 20.99
N LEU A 43 1.81 4.55 20.06
CA LEU A 43 0.82 4.41 19.00
C LEU A 43 1.14 3.21 18.10
N VAL A 44 2.39 3.08 17.67
CA VAL A 44 2.82 2.01 16.79
C VAL A 44 2.73 0.66 17.50
N ALA A 45 3.22 0.56 18.74
CA ALA A 45 3.10 -0.66 19.54
C ALA A 45 1.64 -1.10 19.72
N ASN A 46 0.72 -0.15 19.96
CA ASN A 46 -0.72 -0.47 20.03
C ASN A 46 -1.25 -1.03 18.72
N MET A 47 -0.86 -0.43 17.59
CA MET A 47 -1.27 -0.90 16.27
C MET A 47 -0.69 -2.28 15.94
N SER A 48 0.60 -2.50 16.17
CA SER A 48 1.27 -3.81 15.96
C SER A 48 0.58 -4.91 16.76
N ASN A 49 0.34 -4.70 18.07
CA ASN A 49 -0.37 -5.66 18.92
C ASN A 49 -1.76 -6.02 18.39
N ARG A 50 -2.48 -5.04 17.82
CA ARG A 50 -3.81 -5.28 17.23
C ARG A 50 -3.72 -6.04 15.92
N PHE A 51 -2.72 -5.76 15.09
CA PHE A 51 -2.49 -6.52 13.86
C PHE A 51 -2.13 -7.96 14.18
N ASP A 52 -1.19 -8.20 15.09
CA ASP A 52 -0.78 -9.55 15.50
C ASP A 52 -1.96 -10.35 16.05
N ALA A 53 -2.74 -9.77 16.96
CA ALA A 53 -3.93 -10.42 17.50
C ALA A 53 -4.96 -10.76 16.40
N THR A 54 -5.11 -9.90 15.40
CA THR A 54 -6.03 -10.13 14.29
C THR A 54 -5.51 -11.21 13.34
N ILE A 55 -4.22 -11.17 13.00
CA ILE A 55 -3.55 -12.18 12.16
C ILE A 55 -3.71 -13.56 12.80
N VAL A 56 -3.40 -13.70 14.10
CA VAL A 56 -3.56 -14.97 14.84
C VAL A 56 -5.00 -15.46 14.82
N ARG A 57 -5.98 -14.55 15.00
CA ARG A 57 -7.40 -14.91 14.89
C ARG A 57 -7.75 -15.43 13.50
N LEU A 58 -7.28 -14.77 12.43
CA LEU A 58 -7.57 -15.17 11.06
C LEU A 58 -6.87 -16.47 10.68
N ASP A 59 -5.63 -16.72 11.13
CA ASP A 59 -4.94 -18.00 10.99
C ASP A 59 -5.75 -19.15 11.63
N ASN A 60 -6.24 -18.94 12.85
CA ASN A 60 -7.07 -19.93 13.53
C ASN A 60 -8.37 -20.21 12.76
N ILE A 61 -8.96 -19.19 12.12
CA ILE A 61 -10.13 -19.38 11.25
C ILE A 61 -9.73 -20.15 9.99
N ALA A 62 -8.62 -19.82 9.35
CA ALA A 62 -8.10 -20.52 8.18
C ALA A 62 -7.88 -22.02 8.47
N ASN A 63 -7.26 -22.34 9.61
CA ASN A 63 -7.03 -23.73 10.04
C ASN A 63 -8.33 -24.51 10.28
N ARG A 64 -9.32 -23.86 10.91
CA ARG A 64 -10.65 -24.46 11.10
C ARG A 64 -11.39 -24.67 9.78
N LEU A 65 -11.24 -23.74 8.84
CA LEU A 65 -11.85 -23.84 7.52
C LEU A 65 -11.21 -24.97 6.72
N ASP A 66 -9.89 -25.10 6.77
CA ASP A 66 -9.14 -26.19 6.14
C ASP A 66 -9.63 -27.57 6.61
N ALA A 67 -9.70 -27.77 7.93
CA ALA A 67 -10.22 -29.01 8.51
C ALA A 67 -11.66 -29.29 8.09
N ARG A 68 -12.47 -28.24 7.89
CA ARG A 68 -13.83 -28.39 7.36
C ARG A 68 -13.82 -28.78 5.88
N LEU A 69 -13.00 -28.15 5.05
CA LEU A 69 -12.87 -28.50 3.63
C LEU A 69 -12.44 -29.95 3.45
N GLU A 70 -11.51 -30.45 4.27
CA GLU A 70 -11.13 -31.87 4.26
C GLU A 70 -12.31 -32.79 4.57
N LYS A 71 -13.12 -32.42 5.58
CA LYS A 71 -14.32 -33.20 5.93
C LYS A 71 -15.36 -33.20 4.82
N GLU A 72 -15.61 -32.08 4.18
CA GLU A 72 -16.58 -31.96 3.08
C GLU A 72 -16.07 -32.71 1.83
N ALA A 73 -14.77 -32.63 1.54
CA ALA A 73 -14.13 -33.39 0.46
C ALA A 73 -14.25 -34.90 0.66
N ALA A 74 -14.04 -35.39 1.89
CA ALA A 74 -14.26 -36.80 2.23
C ALA A 74 -15.73 -37.22 2.08
N GLY A 75 -16.66 -36.28 2.18
CA GLY A 75 -18.08 -36.47 1.88
C GLY A 75 -18.44 -36.38 0.39
N GLY A 76 -17.46 -36.20 -0.50
CA GLY A 76 -17.67 -36.11 -1.95
C GLY A 76 -18.02 -34.71 -2.47
N VAL A 77 -17.94 -33.67 -1.62
CA VAL A 77 -18.14 -32.28 -2.06
C VAL A 77 -16.92 -31.78 -2.81
N ASN A 78 -17.11 -31.14 -3.97
CA ASN A 78 -16.02 -30.47 -4.66
C ASN A 78 -15.63 -29.18 -3.94
N VAL A 79 -14.47 -29.18 -3.29
CA VAL A 79 -13.94 -28.06 -2.50
C VAL A 79 -12.89 -27.21 -3.25
N THR A 80 -12.71 -27.42 -4.55
CA THR A 80 -11.59 -26.83 -5.31
C THR A 80 -11.56 -25.30 -5.23
N ALA A 81 -12.70 -24.64 -5.50
CA ALA A 81 -12.80 -23.18 -5.44
C ALA A 81 -12.59 -22.65 -4.01
N SER A 82 -13.16 -23.32 -3.01
CA SER A 82 -13.00 -22.94 -1.61
C SER A 82 -11.55 -23.08 -1.12
N ARG A 83 -10.83 -24.11 -1.56
CA ARG A 83 -9.40 -24.28 -1.28
C ARG A 83 -8.57 -23.17 -1.94
N SER A 84 -8.89 -22.77 -3.17
CA SER A 84 -8.21 -21.66 -3.83
C SER A 84 -8.34 -20.35 -3.05
N HIS A 85 -9.54 -20.03 -2.56
CA HIS A 85 -9.76 -18.85 -1.71
C HIS A 85 -9.08 -18.96 -0.34
N LEU A 86 -9.08 -20.15 0.27
CA LEU A 86 -8.35 -20.38 1.52
C LEU A 86 -6.85 -20.14 1.35
N GLU A 87 -6.28 -20.58 0.23
CA GLU A 87 -4.86 -20.36 -0.08
C GLU A 87 -4.55 -18.88 -0.30
N ALA A 88 -5.41 -18.16 -1.04
CA ALA A 88 -5.29 -16.71 -1.20
C ALA A 88 -5.32 -15.97 0.16
N ALA A 89 -6.19 -16.41 1.07
CA ALA A 89 -6.22 -15.87 2.43
C ALA A 89 -4.91 -16.12 3.19
N ARG A 90 -4.34 -17.33 3.08
CA ARG A 90 -3.06 -17.69 3.72
C ARG A 90 -1.91 -16.84 3.19
N ILE A 91 -1.84 -16.64 1.88
CA ILE A 91 -0.83 -15.78 1.25
C ILE A 91 -0.93 -14.34 1.79
N ALA A 92 -2.15 -13.79 1.86
CA ALA A 92 -2.36 -12.45 2.40
C ALA A 92 -1.96 -12.34 3.89
N LEU A 93 -2.25 -13.38 4.70
CA LEU A 93 -1.82 -13.43 6.10
C LEU A 93 -0.30 -13.51 6.25
N GLU A 94 0.38 -14.29 5.42
CA GLU A 94 1.84 -14.40 5.45
C GLU A 94 2.50 -13.07 5.07
N ASN A 95 2.01 -12.41 4.02
CA ASN A 95 2.46 -11.07 3.66
C ASN A 95 2.20 -10.06 4.79
N ALA A 96 1.06 -10.17 5.49
CA ALA A 96 0.76 -9.32 6.64
C ALA A 96 1.74 -9.54 7.79
N LYS A 97 2.09 -10.79 8.11
CA LYS A 97 3.10 -11.15 9.13
C LYS A 97 4.47 -10.60 8.79
N GLN A 98 4.92 -10.80 7.55
CA GLN A 98 6.20 -10.29 7.08
C GLN A 98 6.28 -8.78 7.29
N LYS A 99 5.26 -8.03 6.83
CA LYS A 99 5.21 -6.58 7.04
C LYS A 99 5.10 -6.19 8.50
N ALA A 100 4.30 -6.89 9.30
CA ALA A 100 4.18 -6.60 10.73
C ALA A 100 5.54 -6.67 11.42
N SER A 101 6.38 -7.65 11.08
CA SER A 101 7.73 -7.83 11.65
C SER A 101 8.69 -6.65 11.38
N GLU A 102 8.46 -5.88 10.32
CA GLU A 102 9.29 -4.72 9.95
C GLU A 102 8.90 -3.45 10.73
N THR A 103 7.71 -3.44 11.35
CA THR A 103 7.08 -2.24 11.91
C THR A 103 7.91 -1.61 13.03
N ASP A 104 8.48 -2.41 13.94
CA ASP A 104 9.25 -1.90 15.08
C ASP A 104 10.55 -1.22 14.62
N THR A 105 11.21 -1.79 13.62
CA THR A 105 12.41 -1.18 13.01
C THR A 105 12.04 0.14 12.32
N MET A 106 10.92 0.19 11.59
CA MET A 106 10.44 1.43 10.97
C MET A 106 10.03 2.48 12.01
N ALA A 107 9.46 2.08 13.13
CA ALA A 107 9.12 2.96 14.25
C ALA A 107 10.38 3.57 14.87
N ALA A 108 11.36 2.73 15.19
CA ALA A 108 12.64 3.15 15.77
C ALA A 108 13.35 4.16 14.86
N THR A 109 13.48 3.86 13.57
CA THR A 109 14.11 4.76 12.60
C THR A 109 13.34 6.06 12.36
N THR A 110 12.01 6.06 12.59
CA THR A 110 11.18 7.26 12.48
C THR A 110 11.40 8.20 13.66
N VAL A 111 11.43 7.66 14.89
CA VAL A 111 11.52 8.49 16.11
C VAL A 111 12.91 9.07 16.34
N THR A 112 13.97 8.42 15.85
CA THR A 112 15.36 8.90 15.95
C THR A 112 15.83 9.71 14.74
N SER A 113 14.96 9.95 13.75
CA SER A 113 15.34 10.64 12.52
C SER A 113 15.49 12.15 12.70
N LEU A 114 16.40 12.75 11.92
CA LEU A 114 16.46 14.20 11.70
C LEU A 114 15.35 14.69 10.76
N GLU A 115 14.66 13.78 10.06
CA GLU A 115 13.51 14.08 9.18
C GLU A 115 12.28 13.23 9.57
N PRO A 116 11.77 13.39 10.80
CA PRO A 116 10.74 12.50 11.34
C PRO A 116 9.43 12.55 10.56
N ARG A 117 9.10 13.69 9.94
CA ARG A 117 7.89 13.85 9.12
C ARG A 117 7.91 12.99 7.86
N LEU A 118 9.06 12.90 7.20
CA LEU A 118 9.24 12.09 5.99
C LEU A 118 9.22 10.59 6.36
N LYS A 119 9.88 10.20 7.45
CA LYS A 119 9.87 8.81 7.91
C LYS A 119 8.48 8.37 8.39
N TRP A 120 7.74 9.27 9.05
CA TRP A 120 6.37 9.03 9.50
C TRP A 120 5.40 8.71 8.36
N SER A 121 5.51 9.39 7.21
CA SER A 121 4.63 9.09 6.07
C SER A 121 4.87 7.68 5.54
N GLY A 122 6.14 7.25 5.48
CA GLY A 122 6.53 5.87 5.13
C GLY A 122 5.99 4.84 6.11
N LEU A 123 6.18 5.07 7.42
CA LEU A 123 5.64 4.20 8.48
C LEU A 123 4.11 4.10 8.42
N ARG A 124 3.41 5.22 8.18
CA ARG A 124 1.96 5.23 8.03
C ARG A 124 1.52 4.42 6.81
N ALA A 125 2.18 4.58 5.66
CA ALA A 125 1.87 3.80 4.47
C ALA A 125 2.08 2.29 4.72
N HIS A 126 3.14 1.93 5.44
CA HIS A 126 3.42 0.56 5.86
C HIS A 126 2.29 -0.03 6.72
N LEU A 127 1.87 0.67 7.77
CA LEU A 127 0.75 0.26 8.64
C LEU A 127 -0.57 0.12 7.86
N LEU A 128 -0.83 1.00 6.89
CA LEU A 128 -2.00 0.88 6.01
C LEU A 128 -1.93 -0.35 5.10
N SER A 129 -0.75 -0.72 4.63
CA SER A 129 -0.57 -1.93 3.82
C SER A 129 -0.83 -3.21 4.63
N ILE A 130 -0.39 -3.28 5.89
CA ILE A 130 -0.71 -4.39 6.80
C ILE A 130 -2.23 -4.50 6.97
N LYS A 131 -2.89 -3.37 7.24
CA LYS A 131 -4.36 -3.32 7.35
C LYS A 131 -5.03 -3.86 6.09
N GLN A 132 -4.56 -3.47 4.91
CA GLN A 132 -5.15 -3.91 3.65
C GLN A 132 -5.03 -5.43 3.46
N LEU A 133 -3.86 -6.00 3.76
CA LEU A 133 -3.63 -7.45 3.70
C LEU A 133 -4.52 -8.23 4.69
N VAL A 134 -4.71 -7.70 5.89
CA VAL A 134 -5.63 -8.30 6.89
C VAL A 134 -7.09 -8.28 6.38
N ILE A 135 -7.53 -7.19 5.75
CA ILE A 135 -8.86 -7.09 5.15
C ILE A 135 -9.01 -8.08 3.98
N GLU A 136 -7.99 -8.16 3.14
CA GLU A 136 -7.94 -9.08 2.01
C GLU A 136 -8.04 -10.54 2.48
N ALA A 137 -7.21 -10.94 3.44
CA ALA A 137 -7.26 -12.26 4.06
C ALA A 137 -8.66 -12.60 4.60
N HIS A 138 -9.26 -11.68 5.34
CA HIS A 138 -10.62 -11.85 5.85
C HIS A 138 -11.65 -12.00 4.72
N SER A 139 -11.53 -11.20 3.64
CA SER A 139 -12.43 -11.28 2.50
C SER A 139 -12.33 -12.61 1.76
N GLU A 140 -11.12 -13.15 1.61
CA GLU A 140 -10.87 -14.45 0.99
C GLU A 140 -11.39 -15.60 1.84
N LEU A 141 -11.26 -15.53 3.17
CA LEU A 141 -11.91 -16.50 4.07
C LEU A 141 -13.43 -16.50 3.91
N LEU A 142 -14.07 -15.33 3.76
CA LEU A 142 -15.50 -15.24 3.50
C LEU A 142 -15.87 -15.82 2.12
N ARG A 143 -15.07 -15.57 1.07
CA ARG A 143 -15.26 -16.17 -0.27
C ARG A 143 -15.12 -17.68 -0.25
N SER A 144 -14.15 -18.20 0.49
CA SER A 144 -13.97 -19.65 0.70
C SER A 144 -15.21 -20.26 1.36
N VAL A 145 -15.75 -19.64 2.40
CA VAL A 145 -17.00 -20.10 3.04
C VAL A 145 -18.20 -19.98 2.09
N ALA A 146 -18.30 -18.90 1.32
CA ALA A 146 -19.42 -18.68 0.40
C ALA A 146 -19.45 -19.71 -0.74
N THR A 147 -18.30 -20.00 -1.34
CA THR A 147 -18.15 -21.03 -2.38
C THR A 147 -18.36 -22.43 -1.84
N LEU A 148 -18.03 -22.68 -0.57
CA LEU A 148 -18.31 -23.98 0.06
C LEU A 148 -19.81 -24.19 0.26
N LYS A 149 -20.54 -23.13 0.63
CA LYS A 149 -22.00 -23.19 0.83
C LYS A 149 -22.77 -23.29 -0.48
N ASN A 150 -22.27 -22.63 -1.53
CA ASN A 150 -22.88 -22.59 -2.85
C ASN A 150 -21.80 -23.01 -3.87
N PRO A 151 -21.48 -24.32 -3.96
CA PRO A 151 -20.50 -24.78 -4.92
C PRO A 151 -20.99 -24.42 -6.32
N PRO A 152 -20.12 -23.87 -7.19
CA PRO A 152 -20.52 -23.61 -8.57
C PRO A 152 -20.97 -24.92 -9.19
N GLU A 153 -22.13 -24.91 -9.86
CA GLU A 153 -22.61 -26.07 -10.60
C GLU A 153 -21.50 -26.52 -11.55
N ALA A 154 -21.25 -27.82 -11.61
CA ALA A 154 -20.31 -28.37 -12.57
C ALA A 154 -20.80 -27.94 -13.96
N THR A 155 -20.11 -26.99 -14.58
CA THR A 155 -20.35 -26.65 -15.97
C THR A 155 -20.08 -27.91 -16.76
N THR A 156 -21.14 -28.60 -17.17
CA THR A 156 -21.05 -29.62 -18.21
C THR A 156 -20.52 -28.90 -19.43
N THR A 157 -19.22 -29.01 -19.65
CA THR A 157 -18.58 -28.70 -20.92
C THR A 157 -19.22 -29.63 -21.95
N THR A 158 -20.29 -29.17 -22.56
CA THR A 158 -20.70 -29.65 -23.88
C THR A 158 -19.57 -29.29 -24.82
N ALA A 159 -18.69 -30.26 -25.06
CA ALA A 159 -17.72 -30.21 -26.13
C ALA A 159 -18.48 -30.13 -27.45
N SER A 160 -18.78 -28.91 -27.92
CA SER A 160 -19.16 -28.68 -29.30
C SER A 160 -17.89 -28.78 -30.15
N SER A 161 -17.57 -30.02 -30.52
CA SER A 161 -16.74 -30.31 -31.68
C SER A 161 -17.46 -29.76 -32.91
N THR A 162 -16.95 -28.68 -33.49
CA THR A 162 -17.18 -28.38 -34.91
C THR A 162 -15.83 -28.14 -35.56
N ALA A 163 -15.56 -29.02 -36.51
CA ALA A 163 -14.31 -29.26 -37.20
C ALA A 163 -13.66 -28.02 -37.84
N SER A 164 -12.32 -28.06 -37.86
CA SER A 164 -11.49 -27.37 -38.85
C SER A 164 -11.91 -27.71 -40.26
N THR A 165 -12.00 -26.70 -41.12
CA THR A 165 -11.69 -26.84 -42.54
C THR A 165 -10.71 -25.73 -42.92
N SER A 166 -9.45 -26.13 -43.12
CA SER A 166 -8.41 -25.35 -43.77
C SER A 166 -8.52 -25.46 -45.29
N ALA A 167 -8.43 -24.33 -46.00
CA ALA A 167 -7.92 -24.17 -47.37
C ALA A 167 -7.71 -22.65 -47.57
N SER A 168 -6.53 -22.04 -47.62
CA SER A 168 -5.33 -22.23 -48.48
C SER A 168 -5.52 -21.85 -49.96
N SER A 169 -5.34 -20.55 -50.24
CA SER A 169 -4.59 -19.89 -51.33
C SER A 169 -4.91 -20.07 -52.82
N ALA A 170 -5.05 -18.90 -53.46
CA ALA A 170 -4.64 -18.45 -54.81
C ALA A 170 -5.35 -19.02 -56.06
N ASP A 171 -5.85 -18.13 -56.94
CA ASP A 171 -5.19 -17.86 -58.23
C ASP A 171 -5.81 -16.65 -58.97
N THR A 172 -4.97 -16.01 -59.76
CA THR A 172 -5.15 -14.86 -60.66
C THR A 172 -5.97 -15.25 -61.90
N ILE A 173 -6.65 -14.29 -62.56
CA ILE A 173 -6.71 -14.07 -64.03
C ILE A 173 -7.82 -13.04 -64.36
N ALA A 174 -7.42 -11.88 -64.88
CA ALA A 174 -8.16 -11.06 -65.85
C ALA A 174 -7.63 -11.47 -67.25
N PRO A 175 -8.37 -11.34 -68.39
CA PRO A 175 -8.79 -10.04 -68.94
C PRO A 175 -10.11 -9.99 -69.75
N GLU A 176 -10.55 -8.74 -70.00
CA GLU A 176 -11.24 -8.16 -71.17
C GLU A 176 -12.21 -9.00 -72.04
N SER A 177 -13.42 -8.46 -72.21
CA SER A 177 -14.00 -8.24 -73.55
C SER A 177 -15.06 -7.13 -73.52
N GLU A 178 -14.84 -6.13 -74.36
CA GLU A 178 -15.75 -5.08 -74.82
C GLU A 178 -17.09 -5.66 -75.33
N GLU A 179 -18.21 -4.93 -75.21
CA GLU A 179 -18.95 -4.43 -76.39
C GLU A 179 -20.11 -3.49 -75.98
N THR A 180 -20.37 -2.55 -76.88
CA THR A 180 -21.17 -1.32 -76.81
C THR A 180 -22.64 -1.56 -77.19
N ILE A 181 -23.46 -0.48 -77.13
CA ILE A 181 -24.73 -0.21 -77.87
C ILE A 181 -25.98 -0.55 -77.02
N ILE A 182 -26.90 0.35 -76.63
CA ILE A 182 -27.47 1.60 -77.20
C ILE A 182 -27.73 2.59 -76.05
#